data_AF-A0A956UNP3-F1
#
_entry.id   AF-A0A956UNP3-F1
#
_cell.length_a   1.000
_cell.length_b   1.000
_cell.length_c   1.000
_cell.angle_alpha   90.00
_cell.angle_beta   90.00
_cell.angle_gamma   90.00
#
_symmetry.space_group_name_H-M   'P 1'
#
loop_
_entity.id
_entity.type
_entity.pdbx_description
1 polymer ?
#
loop_
_entity_poly.entity_id
_entity_poly.type
_entity_poly.pdbx_seq_one_letter_code
_entity_poly.pdbx_strand_id
1 'polypeptide(L)'
;IAAAFRTRIDDLSFWISDHTPLGRTDADALVDYIVVVGATVPFAWIGGARIVRSQALYIREADYVLGAEVVGAGTPRILFRHILPGVLPLFIVGLSGGMAAIAGTEVALSFLGLGVDPPTASFGTMIGDGAGPQTFKAHPHLLLAASLPVVFFFFAWNLLGDALVDLLEPRVSSQ
;
A
#
# COMPACT_ATOMS: atom_id res chain seq x y z
N ILE A 1 27.10 -3.70 -2.04
CA ILE A 1 25.89 -4.04 -1.25
C ILE A 1 24.81 -4.61 -2.18
N ALA A 2 24.41 -3.91 -3.26
CA ALA A 2 23.45 -4.43 -4.24
C ALA A 2 23.82 -5.80 -4.86
N ALA A 3 25.08 -5.99 -5.27
CA ALA A 3 25.52 -7.25 -5.88
C ALA A 3 25.45 -8.46 -4.92
N ALA A 4 25.87 -8.28 -3.66
CA ALA A 4 25.84 -9.33 -2.65
C ALA A 4 24.42 -9.67 -2.17
N PHE A 5 23.51 -8.69 -2.25
CA PHE A 5 22.09 -8.91 -1.95
C PHE A 5 21.40 -9.69 -3.08
N ARG A 6 21.73 -9.36 -4.34
CA ARG A 6 21.27 -10.09 -5.53
C ARG A 6 21.69 -11.56 -5.51
N THR A 7 22.96 -11.84 -5.19
CA THR A 7 23.45 -13.24 -5.08
C THR A 7 22.64 -14.06 -4.07
N ARG A 8 22.23 -13.42 -2.98
CA ARG A 8 21.48 -14.09 -1.90
C ARG A 8 19.99 -14.29 -2.23
N ILE A 9 19.43 -13.43 -3.07
CA ILE A 9 18.07 -13.58 -3.62
C ILE A 9 18.04 -14.73 -4.61
N ASP A 10 19.04 -14.80 -5.51
CA ASP A 10 19.17 -15.87 -6.50
C ASP A 10 19.33 -17.27 -5.84
N ASP A 11 20.09 -17.35 -4.74
CA ASP A 11 20.24 -18.60 -3.97
C ASP A 11 18.91 -19.04 -3.31
N LEU A 12 18.10 -18.09 -2.88
CA LEU A 12 16.79 -18.33 -2.27
C LEU A 12 15.76 -18.78 -3.30
N SER A 13 15.77 -18.19 -4.50
CA SER A 13 14.89 -18.59 -5.60
C SER A 13 15.24 -19.99 -6.12
N PHE A 14 16.54 -20.32 -6.18
CA PHE A 14 17.02 -21.66 -6.49
C PHE A 14 16.50 -22.70 -5.48
N TRP A 15 16.59 -22.42 -4.18
CA TRP A 15 16.10 -23.33 -3.14
C TRP A 15 14.58 -23.54 -3.19
N ILE A 16 13.80 -22.48 -3.47
CA ILE A 16 12.33 -22.53 -3.58
C ILE A 16 11.90 -23.28 -4.84
N SER A 17 12.54 -23.03 -5.99
CA SER A 17 12.29 -23.74 -7.24
C SER A 17 12.54 -25.25 -7.13
N ASP A 18 13.49 -25.67 -6.29
CA ASP A 18 13.80 -27.09 -6.07
C ASP A 18 12.80 -27.79 -5.12
N HIS A 19 12.12 -27.04 -4.25
CA HIS A 19 11.18 -27.59 -3.24
C HIS A 19 9.69 -27.42 -3.60
N THR A 20 9.36 -26.69 -4.66
CA THR A 20 7.97 -26.46 -5.10
C THR A 20 7.79 -26.83 -6.58
N PRO A 21 6.58 -27.25 -7.01
CA PRO A 21 6.31 -27.63 -8.39
C PRO A 21 6.19 -26.42 -9.36
N LEU A 22 6.68 -25.25 -8.96
CA LEU A 22 6.63 -24.00 -9.72
C LEU A 22 7.77 -23.93 -10.73
N GLY A 23 7.51 -23.38 -11.92
CA GLY A 23 8.56 -23.11 -12.89
C GLY A 23 9.56 -22.07 -12.36
N ARG A 24 10.83 -22.17 -12.77
CA ARG A 24 11.93 -21.31 -12.30
C ARG A 24 11.61 -19.80 -12.39
N THR A 25 10.94 -19.38 -13.45
CA THR A 25 10.50 -17.98 -13.65
C THR A 25 9.44 -17.52 -12.65
N ASP A 26 8.56 -18.41 -12.22
CA ASP A 26 7.49 -18.09 -11.26
C ASP A 26 8.04 -18.04 -9.82
N ALA A 27 9.06 -18.85 -9.54
CA ALA A 27 9.78 -18.85 -8.27
C ALA A 27 10.61 -17.56 -8.09
N ASP A 28 11.32 -17.11 -9.13
CA ASP A 28 12.11 -15.87 -9.11
C ASP A 28 11.21 -14.64 -8.83
N ALA A 29 10.07 -14.53 -9.52
CA ALA A 29 9.12 -13.45 -9.32
C ALA A 29 8.49 -13.43 -7.91
N LEU A 30 8.19 -14.59 -7.34
CA LEU A 30 7.67 -14.70 -5.98
C LEU A 30 8.68 -14.22 -4.94
N VAL A 31 9.96 -14.57 -5.10
CA VAL A 31 11.01 -14.16 -4.16
C VAL A 31 11.23 -12.65 -4.21
N ASP A 32 11.28 -12.05 -5.40
CA ASP A 32 11.39 -10.59 -5.53
C ASP A 32 10.22 -9.86 -4.87
N TYR A 33 8.99 -10.34 -5.08
CA TYR A 33 7.81 -9.77 -4.41
C TYR A 33 7.88 -9.92 -2.88
N ILE A 34 8.28 -11.09 -2.38
CA ILE A 34 8.41 -11.33 -0.93
C ILE A 34 9.47 -10.43 -0.32
N VAL A 35 10.60 -10.21 -1.00
CA VAL A 35 11.67 -9.35 -0.51
C VAL A 35 11.23 -7.89 -0.48
N VAL A 36 10.59 -7.40 -1.55
CA VAL A 36 10.09 -6.01 -1.60
C VAL A 36 9.02 -5.78 -0.53
N VAL A 37 8.03 -6.68 -0.43
CA VAL A 37 6.97 -6.60 0.59
C VAL A 37 7.56 -6.72 2.00
N GLY A 38 8.45 -7.69 2.23
CA GLY A 38 9.11 -7.91 3.52
C GLY A 38 9.99 -6.73 3.95
N ALA A 39 10.63 -6.04 3.01
CA ALA A 39 11.41 -4.84 3.29
C ALA A 39 10.54 -3.60 3.55
N THR A 40 9.36 -3.51 2.94
CA THR A 40 8.54 -2.27 2.96
C THR A 40 7.47 -2.27 4.05
N VAL A 41 6.81 -3.42 4.27
CA VAL A 41 5.69 -3.55 5.24
C VAL A 41 6.07 -3.18 6.68
N PRO A 42 7.25 -3.56 7.21
CA PRO A 42 7.65 -3.20 8.58
C PRO A 42 7.82 -1.70 8.83
N PHE A 43 7.97 -0.89 7.79
CA PHE A 43 8.08 0.57 7.92
C PHE A 43 6.77 1.28 7.59
N ALA A 44 5.94 0.70 6.72
CA ALA A 44 4.69 1.28 6.27
C ALA A 44 3.69 1.52 7.42
N TRP A 45 3.64 0.63 8.42
CA TRP A 45 2.67 0.73 9.53
C TRP A 45 2.98 1.84 10.54
N ILE A 46 4.24 2.30 10.64
CA ILE A 46 4.68 3.28 11.66
C ILE A 46 3.98 4.62 11.46
N GLY A 47 3.93 5.09 10.21
CA GLY A 47 3.28 6.35 9.85
C GLY A 47 1.79 6.33 10.14
N GLY A 48 1.10 5.27 9.68
CA GLY A 48 -0.33 5.08 9.91
C GLY A 48 -0.69 4.98 11.39
N ALA A 49 0.07 4.20 12.16
CA ALA A 49 -0.15 4.05 13.61
C ALA A 49 0.00 5.37 14.37
N ARG A 50 0.97 6.22 13.98
CA ARG A 50 1.15 7.55 14.58
C ARG A 50 -0.07 8.44 14.36
N ILE A 51 -0.61 8.44 13.14
CA ILE A 51 -1.76 9.25 12.73
C ILE A 51 -3.03 8.80 13.47
N VAL A 52 -3.27 7.48 13.50
CA VAL A 52 -4.38 6.87 14.25
C VAL A 52 -4.29 7.21 15.73
N ARG A 53 -3.09 7.14 16.33
CA ARG A 53 -2.88 7.50 17.73
C ARG A 53 -3.17 8.98 18.00
N SER A 54 -2.73 9.89 17.13
CA SER A 54 -3.02 11.32 17.31
C SER A 54 -4.54 11.59 17.28
N GLN A 55 -5.26 10.93 16.37
CA GLN A 55 -6.71 11.07 16.29
C GLN A 55 -7.42 10.46 17.50
N ALA A 56 -6.95 9.30 17.98
CA ALA A 56 -7.49 8.67 19.18
C ALA A 56 -7.31 9.56 20.43
N LEU A 57 -6.14 10.21 20.58
CA LEU A 57 -5.89 11.16 21.66
C LEU A 57 -6.80 12.38 21.57
N TYR A 58 -7.00 12.92 20.36
CA TYR A 58 -7.91 14.03 20.12
C TYR A 58 -9.35 13.69 20.52
N ILE A 59 -9.86 12.53 20.09
CA ILE A 59 -11.22 12.08 20.43
C ILE A 59 -11.36 11.81 21.93
N ARG A 60 -10.31 11.29 22.58
CA ARG A 60 -10.32 11.03 24.03
C ARG A 60 -10.59 12.31 24.85
N GLU A 61 -10.16 13.47 24.35
CA GLU A 61 -10.33 14.76 25.01
C GLU A 61 -11.63 15.49 24.62
N ALA A 62 -12.49 14.85 23.82
CA ALA A 62 -13.77 15.44 23.42
C ALA A 62 -14.80 15.43 24.57
N ASP A 63 -15.61 16.50 24.66
CA ASP A 63 -16.60 16.70 25.74
C ASP A 63 -17.58 15.54 25.92
N TYR A 64 -18.00 14.88 24.83
CA TYR A 64 -18.91 13.73 24.89
C TYR A 64 -18.24 12.47 25.47
N VAL A 65 -16.91 12.32 25.31
CA VAL A 65 -16.14 11.23 25.91
C VAL A 65 -15.92 11.51 27.40
N LEU A 66 -15.53 12.74 27.74
CA LEU A 66 -15.37 13.18 29.13
C LEU A 66 -16.70 13.06 29.90
N GLY A 67 -17.82 13.45 29.30
CA GLY A 67 -19.15 13.28 29.87
C GLY A 67 -19.50 11.80 30.13
N ALA A 68 -19.16 10.90 29.20
CA ALA A 68 -19.37 9.47 29.40
C ALA A 68 -18.53 8.91 30.56
N GLU A 69 -17.31 9.41 30.74
CA GLU A 69 -16.44 9.03 31.86
C GLU A 69 -17.00 9.51 33.21
N VAL A 70 -17.50 10.75 33.28
CA VAL A 70 -18.15 11.30 34.49
C VAL A 70 -19.38 10.48 34.90
N VAL A 71 -20.12 9.94 33.94
CA VAL A 71 -21.27 9.05 34.17
C VAL A 71 -20.84 7.62 34.60
N GLY A 72 -19.54 7.33 34.66
CA GLY A 72 -18.99 6.06 35.11
C GLY A 72 -18.86 5.02 34.00
N ALA A 73 -18.77 5.43 32.72
CA ALA A 73 -18.48 4.49 31.64
C ALA A 73 -17.06 3.91 31.79
N GLY A 74 -16.95 2.58 31.82
CA GLY A 74 -15.64 1.91 31.87
C GLY A 74 -14.82 2.10 30.58
N THR A 75 -13.50 2.04 30.70
CA THR A 75 -12.53 2.15 29.60
C THR A 75 -12.86 1.32 28.34
N PRO A 76 -13.24 0.02 28.41
CA PRO A 76 -13.58 -0.73 27.21
C PRO A 76 -14.83 -0.18 26.50
N ARG A 77 -15.83 0.31 27.25
CA ARG A 77 -17.01 0.94 26.67
C ARG A 77 -16.63 2.24 25.97
N ILE A 78 -15.77 3.07 26.57
CA ILE A 78 -15.29 4.31 25.94
C ILE A 78 -14.54 4.00 24.63
N LEU A 79 -13.63 3.03 24.68
CA LEU A 79 -12.80 2.65 23.53
C LEU A 79 -13.65 2.17 22.35
N PHE A 80 -14.52 1.17 22.53
CA PHE A 80 -15.26 0.57 21.42
C PHE A 80 -16.47 1.39 20.96
N ARG A 81 -17.09 2.18 21.85
CA ARG A 81 -18.32 2.93 21.53
C ARG A 81 -18.04 4.36 21.07
N HIS A 82 -16.94 4.98 21.52
CA HIS A 82 -16.67 6.40 21.27
C HIS A 82 -15.38 6.60 20.46
N ILE A 83 -14.26 6.03 20.90
CA ILE A 83 -12.96 6.28 20.26
C ILE A 83 -12.84 5.52 18.93
N LEU A 84 -13.04 4.20 18.93
CA LEU A 84 -12.89 3.35 17.75
C LEU A 84 -13.73 3.83 16.56
N PRO A 85 -15.05 4.06 16.68
CA PRO A 85 -15.85 4.57 15.56
C PRO A 85 -15.42 5.96 15.08
N GLY A 86 -14.87 6.82 15.95
CA GLY A 86 -14.37 8.13 15.53
C GLY A 86 -13.03 8.09 14.79
N VAL A 87 -12.22 7.03 14.95
CA VAL A 87 -10.93 6.87 14.26
C VAL A 87 -11.06 5.99 13.00
N LEU A 88 -12.09 5.15 12.91
CA LEU A 88 -12.32 4.23 11.78
C LEU A 88 -12.29 4.92 10.40
N PRO A 89 -12.94 6.08 10.18
CA PRO A 89 -12.88 6.77 8.89
C PRO A 89 -11.45 7.10 8.46
N LEU A 90 -10.68 7.71 9.36
CA LEU A 90 -9.27 8.07 9.11
C LEU A 90 -8.41 6.83 8.85
N PHE A 91 -8.66 5.75 9.58
CA PHE A 91 -7.96 4.49 9.39
C PHE A 91 -8.22 3.90 8.00
N ILE A 92 -9.46 3.96 7.52
CA ILE A 92 -9.85 3.37 6.23
C ILE A 92 -9.30 4.16 5.05
N VAL A 93 -9.34 5.49 5.10
CA VAL A 93 -8.65 6.33 4.09
C VAL A 93 -7.16 6.06 4.12
N GLY A 94 -6.56 5.93 5.31
CA GLY A 94 -5.14 5.62 5.46
C GLY A 94 -4.76 4.26 4.89
N LEU A 95 -5.56 3.22 5.15
CA LEU A 95 -5.39 1.89 4.56
C LEU A 95 -5.55 1.93 3.04
N SER A 96 -6.51 2.73 2.57
CA SER A 96 -6.66 2.95 1.14
C SER A 96 -5.39 3.60 0.57
N GLY A 97 -5.07 4.85 0.91
CA GLY A 97 -3.87 5.52 0.39
C GLY A 97 -2.57 4.70 0.56
N GLY A 98 -2.48 3.88 1.61
CA GLY A 98 -1.41 2.92 1.84
C GLY A 98 -1.16 1.92 0.71
N MET A 99 -2.18 1.28 0.14
CA MET A 99 -1.95 0.34 -0.98
C MET A 99 -1.49 1.05 -2.25
N ALA A 100 -2.03 2.25 -2.53
CA ALA A 100 -1.56 3.06 -3.64
C ALA A 100 -0.08 3.44 -3.45
N ALA A 101 0.33 3.78 -2.22
CA ALA A 101 1.73 4.07 -1.89
C ALA A 101 2.64 2.85 -2.04
N ILE A 102 2.20 1.65 -1.64
CA ILE A 102 2.96 0.40 -1.81
C ILE A 102 3.14 0.10 -3.30
N ALA A 103 2.05 0.16 -4.09
CA ALA A 103 2.11 -0.06 -5.53
C ALA A 103 3.01 0.99 -6.23
N GLY A 104 2.91 2.26 -5.84
CA GLY A 104 3.82 3.30 -6.35
C GLY A 104 5.28 3.06 -6.01
N THR A 105 5.56 2.50 -4.83
CA THR A 105 6.92 2.11 -4.43
C THR A 105 7.44 0.95 -5.29
N GLU A 106 6.61 -0.07 -5.57
CA GLU A 106 6.96 -1.16 -6.48
C GLU A 106 7.27 -0.63 -7.89
N VAL A 107 6.40 0.19 -8.46
CA VAL A 107 6.63 0.80 -9.78
C VAL A 107 7.92 1.61 -9.82
N ALA A 108 8.21 2.38 -8.77
CA ALA A 108 9.44 3.16 -8.68
C ALA A 108 10.70 2.27 -8.57
N LEU A 109 10.66 1.20 -7.78
CA LEU A 109 11.77 0.25 -7.65
C LEU A 109 12.01 -0.52 -8.95
N SER A 110 10.93 -0.98 -9.60
CA SER A 110 10.95 -1.63 -10.91
C SER A 110 11.51 -0.71 -12.00
N PHE A 111 11.14 0.58 -12.00
CA PHE A 111 11.72 1.58 -12.91
C PHE A 111 13.23 1.80 -12.67
N LEU A 112 13.69 1.69 -11.42
CA LEU A 112 15.11 1.80 -11.06
C LEU A 112 15.92 0.52 -11.32
N GLY A 113 15.29 -0.55 -11.86
CA GLY A 113 15.95 -1.84 -12.10
C GLY A 113 16.20 -2.67 -10.84
N LEU A 114 15.47 -2.35 -9.75
CA LEU A 114 15.48 -3.09 -8.49
C LEU A 114 14.19 -3.89 -8.26
N GLY A 115 13.31 -3.92 -9.26
CA GLY A 115 12.09 -4.73 -9.24
C GLY A 115 12.20 -5.92 -10.18
N VAL A 116 11.05 -6.42 -10.62
CA VAL A 116 10.93 -7.72 -11.29
C VAL A 116 11.71 -7.74 -12.61
N ASP A 117 12.65 -8.69 -12.74
CA ASP A 117 13.44 -8.87 -13.96
C ASP A 117 12.56 -9.43 -15.13
N PRO A 118 12.88 -9.13 -16.40
CA PRO A 118 12.21 -9.75 -17.56
C PRO A 118 12.38 -11.28 -17.51
N PRO A 119 11.37 -12.13 -17.81
CA PRO A 119 10.26 -11.97 -18.78
C PRO A 119 8.90 -11.53 -18.20
N THR A 120 8.82 -11.32 -16.90
CA THR A 120 7.59 -10.90 -16.22
C THR A 120 7.34 -9.41 -16.38
N ALA A 121 6.15 -9.04 -16.84
CA ALA A 121 5.78 -7.64 -17.05
C ALA A 121 5.47 -6.94 -15.72
N SER A 122 6.27 -5.95 -15.34
CA SER A 122 5.95 -4.97 -14.28
C SER A 122 5.62 -3.63 -14.93
N PHE A 123 4.66 -2.90 -14.36
CA PHE A 123 4.33 -1.56 -14.85
C PHE A 123 5.53 -0.60 -14.75
N GLY A 124 6.41 -0.75 -13.74
CA GLY A 124 7.60 0.07 -13.60
C GLY A 124 8.64 -0.16 -14.69
N THR A 125 8.87 -1.42 -15.08
CA THR A 125 9.78 -1.76 -16.17
C THR A 125 9.21 -1.33 -17.52
N MET A 126 7.89 -1.49 -17.74
CA MET A 126 7.22 -0.99 -18.95
C MET A 126 7.30 0.53 -19.10
N ILE A 127 7.20 1.29 -18.00
CA ILE A 127 7.40 2.74 -18.01
C ILE A 127 8.86 3.08 -18.32
N GLY A 128 9.82 2.35 -17.75
CA GLY A 128 11.25 2.49 -18.03
C GLY A 128 11.58 2.32 -19.51
N ASP A 129 11.10 1.23 -20.11
CA ASP A 129 11.33 0.90 -21.52
C ASP A 129 10.66 1.91 -22.46
N GLY A 130 9.46 2.37 -22.12
CA GLY A 130 8.71 3.38 -22.87
C GLY A 130 9.32 4.79 -22.78
N ALA A 131 10.02 5.11 -21.68
CA ALA A 131 10.69 6.40 -21.47
C ALA A 131 12.06 6.50 -22.16
N GLY A 132 12.57 5.41 -22.74
CA GLY A 132 13.83 5.38 -23.47
C GLY A 132 13.85 6.38 -24.65
N PRO A 133 14.95 7.12 -24.90
CA PRO A 133 15.00 8.15 -25.95
C PRO A 133 14.69 7.66 -27.37
N GLN A 134 14.97 6.39 -27.66
CA GLN A 134 14.69 5.76 -28.95
C GLN A 134 13.23 5.30 -29.03
N THR A 135 12.74 4.60 -28.00
CA THR A 135 11.36 4.11 -27.90
C THR A 135 10.36 5.24 -27.89
N PHE A 136 10.64 6.33 -27.15
CA PHE A 136 9.75 7.48 -27.08
C PHE A 136 9.61 8.21 -28.43
N LYS A 137 10.69 8.28 -29.21
CA LYS A 137 10.67 8.86 -30.56
C LYS A 137 9.95 7.97 -31.57
N ALA A 138 10.10 6.65 -31.46
CA ALA A 138 9.50 5.71 -32.39
C ALA A 138 8.02 5.41 -32.06
N HIS A 139 7.70 5.22 -30.79
CA HIS A 139 6.41 4.71 -30.30
C HIS A 139 6.01 5.37 -28.96
N PRO A 140 5.65 6.67 -28.95
CA PRO A 140 5.29 7.40 -27.73
C PRO A 140 4.04 6.85 -27.02
N HIS A 141 3.17 6.13 -27.75
CA HIS A 141 1.97 5.51 -27.20
C HIS A 141 2.27 4.39 -26.20
N LEU A 142 3.44 3.75 -26.26
CA LEU A 142 3.82 2.68 -25.34
C LEU A 142 3.97 3.20 -23.90
N LEU A 143 4.50 4.41 -23.74
CA LEU A 143 4.61 5.06 -22.44
C LEU A 143 3.24 5.35 -21.84
N LEU A 144 2.29 5.81 -22.66
CA LEU A 144 0.91 6.05 -22.23
C LEU A 144 0.21 4.75 -21.86
N ALA A 145 0.41 3.69 -22.64
CA ALA A 145 -0.16 2.38 -22.39
C ALA A 145 0.33 1.77 -21.05
N ALA A 146 1.59 2.02 -20.67
CA ALA A 146 2.13 1.57 -19.40
C ALA A 146 1.69 2.46 -18.22
N SER A 147 1.64 3.79 -18.42
CA SER A 147 1.38 4.76 -17.35
C SER A 147 -0.10 4.90 -16.98
N LEU A 148 -1.01 4.87 -17.96
CA LEU A 148 -2.44 5.11 -17.72
C LEU A 148 -3.06 4.10 -16.73
N PRO A 149 -2.83 2.78 -16.85
CA PRO A 149 -3.38 1.81 -15.90
C PRO A 149 -2.93 2.06 -14.46
N VAL A 150 -1.67 2.44 -14.25
CA VAL A 150 -1.14 2.76 -12.91
C VAL A 150 -1.85 3.98 -12.33
N VAL A 151 -2.02 5.03 -13.13
CA VAL A 151 -2.76 6.22 -12.71
C VAL A 151 -4.20 5.85 -12.34
N PHE A 152 -4.91 5.13 -13.21
CA PHE A 152 -6.27 4.69 -12.91
C PHE A 152 -6.36 3.83 -11.66
N PHE A 153 -5.38 2.96 -11.43
CA PHE A 153 -5.30 2.14 -10.22
C PHE A 153 -5.17 3.02 -8.96
N PHE A 154 -4.28 4.00 -8.96
CA PHE A 154 -4.14 4.93 -7.82
C PHE A 154 -5.41 5.74 -7.58
N PHE A 155 -6.03 6.25 -8.64
CA PHE A 155 -7.28 7.00 -8.53
C PHE A 155 -8.43 6.12 -8.02
N ALA A 156 -8.59 4.92 -8.58
CA ALA A 156 -9.63 3.99 -8.18
C ALA A 156 -9.50 3.61 -6.71
N TRP A 157 -8.28 3.39 -6.24
CA TRP A 157 -8.04 3.01 -4.86
C TRP A 157 -8.28 4.17 -3.89
N ASN A 158 -7.80 5.38 -4.19
CA ASN A 158 -8.11 6.57 -3.39
C ASN A 158 -9.63 6.83 -3.32
N LEU A 159 -10.31 6.78 -4.47
CA LEU A 159 -11.76 6.97 -4.53
C LEU A 159 -12.53 5.87 -3.78
N LEU A 160 -12.04 4.62 -3.81
CA LEU A 160 -12.60 3.54 -3.01
C LEU A 160 -12.48 3.83 -1.51
N GLY A 161 -11.37 4.43 -1.08
CA GLY A 161 -11.18 4.85 0.31
C GLY A 161 -12.24 5.86 0.75
N ASP A 162 -12.43 6.89 -0.06
CA ASP A 162 -13.43 7.93 0.19
C ASP A 162 -14.85 7.34 0.18
N ALA A 163 -15.17 6.49 -0.80
CA ALA A 163 -16.47 5.83 -0.88
C ALA A 163 -16.75 4.92 0.32
N LEU A 164 -15.74 4.21 0.84
CA LEU A 164 -15.89 3.40 2.04
C LEU A 164 -16.15 4.25 3.29
N VAL A 165 -15.52 5.43 3.38
CA VAL A 165 -15.80 6.38 4.47
C VAL A 165 -17.21 6.94 4.36
N ASP A 166 -17.64 7.36 3.16
CA ASP A 166 -18.98 7.88 2.92
C ASP A 166 -20.08 6.86 3.29
N LEU A 167 -19.79 5.56 3.16
CA LEU A 167 -20.68 4.48 3.58
C LEU A 167 -20.70 4.26 5.11
N LEU A 168 -19.60 4.60 5.78
CA LEU A 168 -19.44 4.39 7.22
C LEU A 168 -19.86 5.59 8.05
N GLU A 169 -19.83 6.80 7.47
CA GLU A 169 -20.52 7.94 8.05
C GLU A 169 -22.02 7.66 7.99
N PRO A 170 -22.68 7.43 9.15
CA PRO A 170 -24.13 7.43 9.17
C PRO A 170 -24.51 8.85 8.79
N ARG A 171 -25.10 9.01 7.60
CA ARG A 171 -25.71 10.28 7.18
C ARG A 171 -26.43 10.83 8.40
N VAL A 172 -26.03 12.01 8.84
CA VAL A 172 -26.72 12.75 9.89
C VAL A 172 -28.06 13.17 9.28
N SER A 173 -28.96 12.21 9.10
CA SER A 173 -30.33 12.42 8.68
C SER A 173 -31.15 12.70 9.93
N SER A 174 -30.95 13.87 10.52
CA SER A 174 -32.02 14.56 11.24
C SER A 174 -31.48 15.84 11.90
N GLN A 175 -32.00 16.96 11.38
CA GLN A 175 -32.31 18.21 12.08
C GLN A 175 -31.15 19.13 12.47
#